data_AF-A0A3L7WZP3-F1
#
_entry.id   AF-A0A3L7WZP3-F1
#
_cell.length_a   1.000
_cell.length_b   1.000
_cell.length_c   1.000
_cell.angle_alpha   90.00
_cell.angle_beta   90.00
_cell.angle_gamma   90.00
#
_symmetry.space_group_name_H-M   'P 1'
#
loop_
_entity.id
_entity.type
_entity.pdbx_description
1 polymer ?
#
loop_
_entity_poly.entity_id
_entity_poly.type
_entity_poly.pdbx_seq_one_letter_code
_entity_poly.pdbx_strand_id
1 'polypeptide(L)'
;MTPELVAIVMLGTAGYVSLTTLLGTLGSGPRTRAVLLPVMALPLLVPMLIAAVRATGDTLGLFGGEAPWVMLLGVFALWSTLTAVILFPLAVER
;
A
#
# COMPACT_ATOMS: atom_id res chain seq x y z
N MET A 1 -0.99 -7.19 22.25
CA MET A 1 -0.48 -6.54 21.03
C MET A 1 0.41 -5.39 21.47
N THR A 2 1.65 -5.32 20.98
CA THR A 2 2.51 -4.16 21.23
C THR A 2 1.95 -2.94 20.47
N PRO A 3 2.11 -1.71 20.99
CA PRO A 3 1.59 -0.51 20.33
C PRO A 3 2.17 -0.33 18.91
N GLU A 4 3.40 -0.81 18.69
CA GLU A 4 4.06 -0.80 17.39
C GLU A 4 3.37 -1.71 16.37
N LEU A 5 2.93 -2.91 16.78
CA LEU A 5 2.18 -3.81 15.90
C LEU A 5 0.86 -3.18 15.44
N VAL A 6 0.18 -2.47 16.35
CA VAL A 6 -1.06 -1.75 16.03
C VAL A 6 -0.79 -0.66 14.99
N ALA A 7 0.30 0.10 15.15
CA ALA A 7 0.69 1.10 14.17
C ALA A 7 1.00 0.50 12.79
N ILE A 8 1.75 -0.62 12.74
CA ILE A 8 2.07 -1.34 11.50
C ILE A 8 0.79 -1.80 10.80
N VAL A 9 -0.14 -2.40 11.53
CA VAL A 9 -1.43 -2.87 10.98
C VAL A 9 -2.26 -1.70 10.45
N MET A 10 -2.35 -0.60 11.20
CA MET A 10 -3.13 0.57 10.79
C MET A 10 -2.53 1.23 9.54
N LEU A 11 -1.21 1.42 9.50
CA LEU A 11 -0.50 1.98 8.34
C LEU A 11 -0.63 1.08 7.11
N GLY A 12 -0.40 -0.22 7.30
CA GLY A 12 -0.52 -1.22 6.23
C GLY A 12 -1.93 -1.26 5.65
N THR A 13 -2.94 -1.24 6.51
CA THR A 13 -4.35 -1.26 6.09
C THR A 13 -4.72 0.02 5.34
N ALA A 14 -4.34 1.19 5.87
CA ALA A 14 -4.67 2.48 5.26
C ALA A 14 -4.13 2.56 3.83
N GLY A 15 -2.83 2.32 3.62
CA GLY A 15 -2.25 2.41 2.28
C GLY A 15 -2.77 1.33 1.32
N TYR A 16 -3.01 0.11 1.81
CA TYR A 16 -3.53 -0.98 0.98
C TYR A 16 -4.95 -0.68 0.49
N VAL A 17 -5.83 -0.23 1.38
CA VAL A 17 -7.21 0.13 1.04
C VAL A 17 -7.24 1.33 0.11
N SER A 18 -6.44 2.37 0.37
CA SER A 18 -6.35 3.53 -0.54
C SER A 18 -5.89 3.14 -1.94
N LEU A 19 -4.84 2.34 -2.05
CA LEU A 19 -4.28 1.92 -3.33
C LEU A 19 -5.26 1.04 -4.12
N THR A 20 -5.83 0.01 -3.46
CA THR A 20 -6.76 -0.92 -4.12
C THR A 20 -8.07 -0.25 -4.53
N THR A 21 -8.57 0.69 -3.74
CA THR A 21 -9.76 1.50 -4.08
C THR A 21 -9.52 2.35 -5.31
N LEU A 22 -8.38 3.06 -5.37
CA LEU A 22 -8.02 3.87 -6.54
C LEU A 22 -7.90 2.99 -7.80
N LEU A 23 -7.17 1.88 -7.71
CA LEU A 23 -6.97 0.96 -8.83
C LEU A 23 -8.28 0.33 -9.31
N GLY A 24 -9.18 -0.02 -8.40
CA GLY A 24 -10.53 -0.50 -8.73
C GLY A 24 -11.34 0.55 -9.49
N THR A 25 -11.24 1.82 -9.08
CA THR A 25 -11.93 2.94 -9.73
C THR A 25 -11.38 3.18 -11.15
N LEU A 26 -10.05 3.23 -11.30
CA LEU A 26 -9.37 3.39 -12.60
C LEU A 26 -9.58 2.21 -13.57
N GLY A 27 -9.78 1.00 -13.03
CA GLY A 27 -9.98 -0.23 -13.79
C GLY A 27 -11.41 -0.45 -14.32
N SER A 28 -12.34 0.46 -14.05
CA SER A 28 -13.76 0.34 -14.41
C SER A 28 -14.05 0.57 -15.92
N GLY A 29 -13.12 1.19 -16.66
CA GLY A 29 -13.28 1.48 -18.09
C GLY A 29 -13.14 0.25 -19.03
N PRO A 30 -13.94 0.15 -20.11
CA PRO A 30 -14.06 -1.06 -20.94
C PRO A 30 -12.81 -1.47 -21.76
N ARG A 31 -11.81 -0.60 -21.89
CA ARG A 31 -10.57 -0.86 -22.66
C ARG A 31 -9.30 -0.98 -21.79
N THR A 32 -9.45 -0.81 -20.48
CA THR A 32 -8.35 -0.54 -19.54
C THR A 32 -8.14 -1.69 -18.53
N ARG A 33 -9.16 -2.55 -18.37
CA ARG A 33 -9.24 -3.64 -17.38
C ARG A 33 -8.17 -4.73 -17.52
N ALA A 34 -7.57 -4.90 -18.71
CA ALA A 34 -6.64 -5.99 -18.99
C ALA A 34 -5.17 -5.67 -18.68
N VAL A 35 -4.78 -4.39 -18.58
CA VAL A 35 -3.36 -4.01 -18.50
C VAL A 35 -3.04 -3.14 -17.27
N LEU A 36 -3.93 -2.24 -16.84
CA LEU A 36 -3.62 -1.35 -15.71
C LEU A 36 -3.52 -2.08 -14.36
N LEU A 37 -4.37 -3.08 -14.12
CA LEU A 37 -4.40 -3.78 -12.83
C LEU A 37 -3.12 -4.60 -12.58
N PRO A 38 -2.64 -5.48 -13.49
CA PRO A 38 -1.42 -6.26 -13.22
C PRO A 38 -0.15 -5.41 -13.27
N VAL A 39 -0.06 -4.45 -14.20
CA VAL A 39 1.18 -3.69 -14.44
C VAL A 39 1.42 -2.63 -13.36
N MET A 40 0.38 -1.99 -12.83
CA MET A 40 0.58 -0.95 -11.79
C MET A 40 0.36 -1.49 -10.38
N ALA A 41 -0.62 -2.38 -10.15
CA ALA A 41 -0.90 -2.85 -8.80
C ALA A 41 0.25 -3.69 -8.23
N LEU A 42 0.83 -4.57 -9.04
CA LEU A 42 1.90 -5.46 -8.60
C LEU A 42 3.16 -4.70 -8.13
N PRO A 43 3.77 -3.79 -8.93
CA PRO A 43 4.99 -3.08 -8.48
C PRO A 43 4.74 -2.13 -7.31
N LEU A 44 3.51 -1.69 -7.07
CA LEU A 44 3.18 -0.81 -5.95
C LEU A 44 2.81 -1.56 -4.67
N LEU A 45 2.05 -2.66 -4.78
CA LEU A 45 1.64 -3.47 -3.64
C LEU A 45 2.78 -4.30 -3.06
N VAL A 46 3.63 -4.88 -3.91
CA VAL A 46 4.73 -5.74 -3.48
C VAL A 46 5.66 -5.07 -2.47
N PRO A 47 6.24 -3.88 -2.71
CA PRO A 47 7.14 -3.24 -1.75
C PRO A 47 6.42 -2.87 -0.46
N MET A 48 5.14 -2.48 -0.52
CA MET A 48 4.35 -2.19 0.66
C MET A 48 4.10 -3.43 1.52
N LEU A 49 3.75 -4.56 0.89
CA LEU A 49 3.57 -5.85 1.58
C LEU A 49 4.88 -6.34 2.19
N ILE A 50 5.99 -6.21 1.47
CA ILE A 50 7.32 -6.56 2.00
C ILE A 50 7.64 -5.71 3.22
N ALA A 51 7.40 -4.39 3.17
CA ALA A 51 7.62 -3.49 4.29
C ALA A 51 6.78 -3.89 5.51
N ALA A 52 5.50 -4.23 5.31
CA ALA A 52 4.61 -4.66 6.39
C ALA A 52 5.05 -5.98 7.03
N VAL A 53 5.39 -7.00 6.21
CA VAL A 53 5.85 -8.31 6.71
C VAL A 53 7.17 -8.17 7.45
N ARG A 54 8.12 -7.41 6.90
CA ARG A 54 9.43 -7.17 7.52
C ARG A 54 9.30 -6.38 8.82
N ALA A 55 8.56 -5.27 8.82
CA ALA A 55 8.30 -4.49 10.04
C ALA A 55 7.65 -5.36 11.13
N THR A 56 6.66 -6.18 10.77
CA THR A 56 6.02 -7.09 11.72
C THR A 56 7.01 -8.11 12.28
N GLY A 57 7.81 -8.76 11.44
CA GLY A 57 8.77 -9.75 11.92
C GLY A 57 9.91 -9.15 12.74
N ASP A 58 10.38 -7.95 12.43
CA ASP A 58 11.38 -7.22 13.22
C ASP A 58 10.84 -6.93 14.63
N THR A 59 9.59 -6.45 14.75
CA THR A 59 8.96 -6.21 16.07
C THR A 59 8.72 -7.48 16.88
N LEU A 60 8.66 -8.63 16.22
CA LEU A 60 8.54 -9.94 16.85
C LEU A 60 9.90 -10.62 17.09
N GLY A 61 11.01 -9.97 16.73
CA GLY A 61 12.36 -10.53 16.84
C GLY A 61 12.64 -11.71 15.92
N LEU A 62 11.84 -11.88 14.86
CA LEU A 62 11.95 -12.99 13.90
C LEU A 62 13.03 -12.73 12.83
N PHE A 63 13.37 -11.47 12.61
CA PHE A 63 14.37 -11.04 11.65
C PHE A 63 15.45 -10.23 12.39
N GLY A 64 16.71 -10.50 12.07
CA GLY A 64 17.86 -9.86 12.73
C GLY A 64 18.40 -8.62 12.03
N GLY A 65 17.58 -7.93 11.24
CA GLY A 65 18.00 -6.74 10.47
C GLY A 65 17.59 -5.44 11.14
N GLU A 66 18.42 -4.39 11.06
CA GLU A 66 18.13 -3.04 11.56
C GLU A 66 17.54 -2.12 10.48
N ALA A 67 17.02 -2.69 9.40
CA ALA A 67 16.51 -1.88 8.29
C ALA A 67 15.21 -1.16 8.70
N PRO A 68 15.01 0.11 8.29
CA PRO A 68 13.88 0.93 8.76
C PRO A 68 12.57 0.59 8.02
N TRP A 69 12.09 -0.65 8.16
CA TRP A 69 10.91 -1.15 7.45
C TRP A 69 9.62 -0.43 7.83
N VAL A 70 9.48 0.00 9.09
CA VAL A 70 8.34 0.81 9.54
C VAL A 70 8.31 2.16 8.80
N MET A 71 9.47 2.79 8.60
CA MET A 71 9.57 4.03 7.83
C MET A 71 9.21 3.79 6.36
N LEU A 72 9.71 2.70 5.76
CA LEU A 72 9.37 2.32 4.39
C LEU A 72 7.86 2.10 4.25
N LEU A 73 7.23 1.38 5.18
CA LEU A 73 5.79 1.15 5.21
C LEU A 73 5.04 2.48 5.33
N GLY A 74 5.48 3.37 6.21
CA GLY A 74 4.90 4.71 6.38
C GLY A 74 4.97 5.54 5.10
N VAL A 75 6.11 5.52 4.40
CA VAL A 75 6.27 6.21 3.11
C VAL A 75 5.31 5.65 2.06
N PHE A 76 5.22 4.32 1.92
CA PHE A 76 4.29 3.71 0.97
C PHE A 76 2.82 3.96 1.33
N ALA A 77 2.46 3.91 2.61
CA ALA A 77 1.12 4.19 3.09
C ALA A 77 0.72 5.64 2.81
N LEU A 78 1.61 6.59 3.09
CA LEU A 78 1.37 8.00 2.81
C LEU A 78 1.27 8.25 1.30
N TRP A 79 2.23 7.75 0.52
CA TRP A 79 2.27 7.93 -0.92
C TRP A 79 1.01 7.36 -1.60
N SER A 80 0.58 6.15 -1.22
CA SER A 80 -0.62 5.53 -1.78
C SER A 80 -1.90 6.28 -1.40
N THR A 81 -1.99 6.76 -0.16
CA THR A 81 -3.14 7.57 0.31
C THR A 81 -3.20 8.91 -0.43
N LEU A 82 -2.09 9.63 -0.55
CA LEU A 82 -2.04 10.91 -1.27
C LEU A 82 -2.36 10.73 -2.75
N THR A 83 -1.78 9.71 -3.38
CA THR A 83 -2.04 9.37 -4.79
C THR A 83 -3.51 9.04 -4.99
N ALA A 84 -4.13 8.28 -4.08
CA ALA A 84 -5.56 8.01 -4.10
C ALA A 84 -6.38 9.29 -4.00
N VAL A 85 -6.14 10.15 -3.02
CA VAL A 85 -6.89 11.40 -2.83
C VAL A 85 -6.79 12.32 -4.06
N ILE A 86 -5.61 12.44 -4.67
CA ILE A 86 -5.38 13.33 -5.81
C ILE A 86 -5.97 12.75 -7.11
N LEU A 87 -5.83 11.46 -7.36
CA LEU A 87 -6.25 10.84 -8.61
C LEU A 87 -7.71 10.39 -8.61
N PHE A 88 -8.34 10.22 -7.44
CA PHE A 88 -9.72 9.76 -7.35
C PHE A 88 -10.73 10.66 -8.09
N PRO A 89 -10.68 12.01 -7.99
CA PRO A 89 -11.57 12.88 -8.76
C PRO A 89 -11.44 12.68 -10.27
N LEU A 90 -10.19 12.59 -10.77
CA LEU A 90 -9.90 12.33 -12.18
C LEU A 90 -10.37 10.93 -12.62
N ALA A 91 -10.35 9.96 -11.71
CA ALA A 91 -10.82 8.61 -11.96
C ALA A 91 -12.35 8.53 -12.05
N VAL A 92 -13.08 9.35 -11.28
CA VAL A 92 -14.55 9.39 -11.24
C VAL A 92 -15.15 10.19 -12.39
N GLU A 93 -14.45 11.22 -12.90
CA GLU A 93 -14.91 12.04 -14.03
C GLU A 93 -14.82 11.33 -15.40
N ARG A 94 -14.39 10.07 -15.46
CA ARG A 94 -14.32 9.25 -16.69
C ARG A 94 -15.42 8.22 -16.77
#